data_AF-A0AAU7Y7Q1-F1
#
_entry.id   AF-A0AAU7Y7Q1-F1
#
_cell.length_a   1.000
_cell.length_b   1.000
_cell.length_c   1.000
_cell.angle_alpha   90.00
_cell.angle_beta   90.00
_cell.angle_gamma   90.00
#
_symmetry.space_group_name_H-M   'P 1'
#
loop_
_entity.id
_entity.type
_entity.pdbx_description
1 polymer ?
#
loop_
_entity_poly.entity_id
_entity_poly.type
_entity_poly.pdbx_seq_one_letter_code
_entity_poly.pdbx_strand_id
1 'polypeptide(L)'
;MQESINKVFFKILFCFSLFVCWVQVSLSGKGFLPVAGEGEAIDGYTSQVLYVREILDLGGNILDQPPLIWIHLIRSGLFYYFDFLSYIGGAWLVAFGVALFFIPIMRLFVHARFSYLSILLPVLIALVSYRAVFVALSVGYIFLYFLCSRRAIYLICSFVFLNLSSASVLIGILVVCIYAFRFSAWNWRLGAFLISLILSFVVSLQDKIVGFMSASIGYQPTVSIGGGGLLGVLTRNTIFTSFYEGDYIRGGVYLAFLFAALLIILLSLCVREFRGYGLLFFAGLPAFFLEGLGVVALIVPLFMFICQVPLAVRAECYPPTRAWYKERV
;
A
#
# COMPACT_ATOMS: atom_id res chain seq x y z
N MET A 1 30.95 -12.25 -18.08
CA MET A 1 30.88 -13.07 -16.84
C MET A 1 29.97 -12.44 -15.78
N GLN A 2 30.17 -11.17 -15.41
CA GLN A 2 29.36 -10.45 -14.41
C GLN A 2 27.85 -10.35 -14.77
N GLU A 3 27.53 -10.20 -16.06
CA GLU A 3 26.15 -10.18 -16.56
C GLU A 3 25.43 -11.54 -16.46
N SER A 4 26.18 -12.64 -16.61
CA SER A 4 25.68 -14.01 -16.48
C SER A 4 25.43 -14.36 -15.01
N ILE A 5 26.34 -13.96 -14.12
CA ILE A 5 26.20 -14.10 -12.67
C ILE A 5 24.98 -13.31 -12.17
N ASN A 6 24.78 -12.08 -12.65
CA ASN A 6 23.60 -11.26 -12.29
C ASN A 6 22.29 -11.90 -12.74
N LYS A 7 22.23 -12.53 -13.93
CA LYS A 7 21.02 -13.23 -14.41
C LYS A 7 20.68 -14.48 -13.59
N VAL A 8 21.69 -15.26 -13.19
CA VAL A 8 21.49 -16.44 -12.33
C VAL A 8 21.08 -16.01 -10.92
N PHE A 9 21.77 -15.01 -10.35
CA PHE A 9 21.44 -14.47 -9.03
C PHE A 9 20.03 -13.85 -8.99
N PHE A 10 19.61 -13.17 -10.06
CA PHE A 10 18.25 -12.65 -10.22
C PHE A 10 17.21 -13.78 -10.19
N LYS A 11 17.43 -14.86 -10.94
CA LYS A 11 16.53 -16.03 -10.94
C LYS A 11 16.45 -16.67 -9.55
N ILE A 12 17.58 -16.84 -8.88
CA ILE A 12 17.65 -17.40 -7.52
C ILE A 12 16.86 -16.52 -6.54
N LEU A 13 17.10 -15.20 -6.54
CA LEU A 13 16.36 -14.25 -5.70
C LEU A 13 14.86 -14.26 -5.99
N PHE A 14 14.45 -14.39 -7.25
CA PHE A 14 13.05 -14.44 -7.64
C PHE A 14 12.37 -15.72 -7.18
N CYS A 15 13.03 -16.87 -7.35
CA CYS A 15 12.55 -18.13 -6.80
C CYS A 15 12.50 -18.10 -5.26
N PHE A 16 13.49 -17.48 -4.62
CA PHE A 16 13.52 -17.28 -3.17
C PHE A 16 12.38 -16.37 -2.70
N SER A 17 12.09 -15.27 -3.41
CA SER A 17 10.99 -14.38 -3.04
C SER A 17 9.63 -15.04 -3.18
N LEU A 18 9.41 -15.80 -4.26
CA LEU A 18 8.22 -16.64 -4.42
C LEU A 18 8.10 -17.68 -3.31
N PHE A 19 9.21 -18.32 -2.94
CA PHE A 19 9.25 -19.30 -1.87
C PHE A 19 8.90 -18.66 -0.52
N VAL A 20 9.48 -17.51 -0.17
CA VAL A 20 9.17 -16.83 1.09
C VAL A 20 7.72 -16.33 1.11
N CYS A 21 7.20 -15.81 0.00
CA CYS A 21 5.78 -15.49 -0.12
C CYS A 21 4.92 -16.74 0.10
N TRP A 22 5.24 -17.86 -0.55
CA TRP A 22 4.50 -19.11 -0.37
C TRP A 22 4.55 -19.63 1.07
N VAL A 23 5.73 -19.63 1.70
CA VAL A 23 5.92 -20.03 3.10
C VAL A 23 5.09 -19.12 4.00
N GLN A 24 5.09 -17.81 3.77
CA GLN A 24 4.27 -16.87 4.54
C GLN A 24 2.77 -17.13 4.32
N VAL A 25 2.32 -17.45 3.11
CA VAL A 25 0.92 -17.85 2.84
C VAL A 25 0.55 -19.14 3.54
N SER A 26 1.44 -20.11 3.54
CA SER A 26 1.17 -21.43 4.10
C SER A 26 1.25 -21.45 5.63
N LEU A 27 2.21 -20.71 6.21
CA LEU A 27 2.41 -20.63 7.67
C LEU A 27 1.47 -19.65 8.35
N SER A 28 1.04 -18.60 7.65
CA SER A 28 0.22 -17.58 8.32
C SER A 28 -1.11 -18.15 8.80
N GLY A 29 -1.67 -19.21 8.18
CA GLY A 29 -2.98 -19.80 8.52
C GLY A 29 -4.17 -18.84 8.36
N LYS A 30 -3.88 -17.54 8.37
CA LYS A 30 -4.68 -16.39 8.01
C LYS A 30 -4.82 -16.43 6.49
N GLY A 31 -5.94 -16.94 6.01
CA GLY A 31 -6.38 -16.66 4.64
C GLY A 31 -6.48 -15.15 4.40
N PHE A 32 -7.07 -14.75 3.29
CA PHE A 32 -7.34 -13.33 3.02
C PHE A 32 -8.10 -12.63 4.17
N LEU A 33 -8.72 -13.44 5.05
CA LEU A 33 -9.07 -13.15 6.43
C LEU A 33 -8.74 -14.35 7.34
N PRO A 34 -8.60 -14.16 8.66
CA PRO A 34 -9.00 -15.21 9.60
C PRO A 34 -10.42 -15.65 9.26
N VAL A 35 -10.64 -16.94 9.08
CA VAL A 35 -12.02 -17.48 9.05
C VAL A 35 -12.62 -17.06 10.38
N ALA A 36 -13.70 -16.29 10.36
CA ALA A 36 -14.41 -15.89 11.57
C ALA A 36 -14.87 -17.16 12.31
N GLY A 37 -14.01 -17.68 13.17
CA GLY A 37 -14.36 -18.62 14.22
C GLY A 37 -14.99 -17.83 15.36
N GLU A 38 -15.91 -18.47 16.06
CA GLU A 38 -16.50 -17.92 17.29
C GLU A 38 -15.38 -17.51 18.26
N GLY A 39 -15.20 -16.19 18.46
CA GLY A 39 -14.24 -15.63 19.42
C GLY A 39 -13.01 -14.91 18.84
N GLU A 40 -12.79 -14.89 17.52
CA GLU A 40 -11.70 -14.09 16.93
C GLU A 40 -12.11 -12.62 16.73
N ALA A 41 -11.20 -11.69 17.04
CA ALA A 41 -11.44 -10.26 16.91
C ALA A 41 -11.65 -9.88 15.43
N ILE A 42 -12.89 -9.50 15.08
CA ILE A 42 -13.25 -8.99 13.75
C ILE A 42 -12.57 -7.63 13.55
N ASP A 43 -11.58 -7.57 12.65
CA ASP A 43 -10.94 -6.31 12.29
C ASP A 43 -11.85 -5.45 11.39
N GLY A 44 -11.52 -4.15 11.28
CA GLY A 44 -12.33 -3.21 10.51
C GLY A 44 -12.35 -3.43 9.00
N TYR A 45 -11.52 -4.32 8.44
CA TYR A 45 -11.58 -4.70 7.02
C TYR A 45 -12.51 -5.89 6.83
N THR A 46 -12.44 -6.87 7.73
CA THR A 46 -13.32 -8.04 7.81
C THR A 46 -14.78 -7.60 7.95
N SER A 47 -15.06 -6.66 8.85
CA SER A 47 -16.43 -6.15 9.05
C SER A 47 -17.01 -5.52 7.78
N GLN A 48 -16.16 -4.87 6.96
CA GLN A 48 -16.59 -4.24 5.71
C GLN A 48 -16.90 -5.27 4.61
N VAL A 49 -16.11 -6.34 4.55
CA VAL A 49 -16.36 -7.45 3.62
C VAL A 49 -17.64 -8.19 4.00
N LEU A 50 -17.82 -8.48 5.29
CA LEU A 50 -19.04 -9.12 5.81
C LEU A 50 -20.28 -8.26 5.57
N TYR A 51 -20.19 -6.95 5.79
CA TYR A 51 -21.29 -6.02 5.52
C TYR A 51 -21.72 -6.02 4.05
N VAL A 52 -20.76 -6.03 3.11
CA VAL A 52 -21.07 -6.16 1.67
C VAL A 52 -21.73 -7.49 1.36
N ARG A 53 -21.21 -8.58 1.94
CA ARG A 53 -21.79 -9.93 1.76
C ARG A 53 -23.23 -9.99 2.24
N GLU A 54 -23.52 -9.47 3.42
CA GLU A 54 -24.87 -9.45 4.00
C GLU A 54 -25.87 -8.73 3.11
N ILE A 55 -25.50 -7.56 2.55
CA ILE A 55 -26.36 -6.81 1.62
C ILE A 55 -26.64 -7.60 0.34
N LEU A 56 -25.61 -8.27 -0.21
CA LEU A 56 -25.73 -9.08 -1.42
C LEU A 56 -26.58 -10.33 -1.18
N ASP A 57 -26.38 -11.02 -0.06
CA ASP A 57 -27.10 -12.25 0.31
C ASP A 57 -28.58 -11.96 0.62
N LEU A 58 -28.89 -10.79 1.19
CA LEU A 58 -30.27 -10.34 1.46
C LEU A 58 -30.99 -9.77 0.22
N GLY A 59 -30.33 -9.71 -0.95
CA GLY A 59 -30.92 -9.18 -2.17
C GLY A 59 -31.19 -7.68 -2.14
N GLY A 60 -30.49 -6.93 -1.28
CA GLY A 60 -30.64 -5.48 -1.16
C GLY A 60 -30.22 -4.75 -2.43
N ASN A 61 -30.98 -3.73 -2.84
CA ASN A 61 -30.56 -2.87 -3.95
C ASN A 61 -29.37 -2.00 -3.52
N ILE A 62 -28.21 -2.24 -4.13
CA ILE A 62 -26.96 -1.53 -3.85
C ILE A 62 -27.09 -0.02 -4.11
N LEU A 63 -27.96 0.38 -5.04
CA LEU A 63 -28.18 1.79 -5.36
C LEU A 63 -28.86 2.58 -4.22
N ASP A 64 -29.58 1.89 -3.34
CA ASP A 64 -30.28 2.49 -2.20
C ASP A 64 -29.39 2.54 -0.94
N GLN A 65 -28.18 1.99 -1.02
CA GLN A 65 -27.24 1.92 0.09
C GLN A 65 -26.39 3.20 0.19
N PRO A 66 -25.92 3.56 1.40
CA PRO A 66 -25.07 4.75 1.60
C PRO A 66 -23.83 4.71 0.69
N PRO A 67 -23.31 5.88 0.22
CA PRO A 67 -22.16 5.94 -0.70
C PRO A 67 -20.91 5.14 -0.27
N LEU A 68 -20.77 4.92 1.03
CA LEU A 68 -19.73 4.11 1.64
C LEU A 68 -19.70 2.66 1.11
N ILE A 69 -20.86 2.07 0.77
CA ILE A 69 -20.96 0.70 0.26
C ILE A 69 -20.10 0.50 -0.98
N TRP A 70 -19.95 1.52 -1.83
CA TRP A 70 -19.17 1.46 -3.05
C TRP A 70 -17.67 1.31 -2.77
N ILE A 71 -17.17 1.95 -1.71
CA ILE A 71 -15.79 1.78 -1.25
C ILE A 71 -15.60 0.38 -0.68
N HIS A 72 -16.58 -0.12 0.09
CA HIS A 72 -16.52 -1.48 0.62
C HIS A 72 -16.63 -2.54 -0.47
N LEU A 73 -17.40 -2.30 -1.53
CA LEU A 73 -17.47 -3.17 -2.71
C LEU A 73 -16.11 -3.25 -3.43
N ILE A 74 -15.42 -2.12 -3.61
CA ILE A 74 -14.05 -2.12 -4.17
C ILE A 74 -13.10 -2.94 -3.29
N ARG A 75 -13.18 -2.77 -1.96
CA ARG A 75 -12.38 -3.53 -0.98
C ARG A 75 -12.68 -5.03 -1.02
N SER A 76 -13.96 -5.38 -1.17
CA SER A 76 -14.45 -6.76 -1.20
C SER A 76 -14.15 -7.46 -2.52
N GLY A 77 -14.10 -6.73 -3.63
CA GLY A 77 -13.74 -7.29 -4.93
C GLY A 77 -12.33 -7.91 -4.94
N LEU A 78 -11.37 -7.26 -4.27
CA LEU A 78 -10.04 -7.84 -4.08
C LEU A 78 -10.07 -9.08 -3.18
N PHE A 79 -10.87 -9.04 -2.11
CA PHE A 79 -11.08 -10.20 -1.25
C PHE A 79 -11.60 -11.39 -2.06
N TYR A 80 -12.72 -11.24 -2.77
CA TYR A 80 -13.33 -12.34 -3.53
C TYR A 80 -12.42 -12.88 -4.63
N TYR A 81 -11.61 -12.02 -5.27
CA TYR A 81 -10.62 -12.48 -6.24
C TYR A 81 -9.61 -13.45 -5.63
N PHE A 82 -9.03 -13.10 -4.47
CA PHE A 82 -8.02 -13.95 -3.83
C PHE A 82 -8.62 -15.13 -3.05
N ASP A 83 -9.84 -14.98 -2.53
CA ASP A 83 -10.60 -16.09 -1.96
C ASP A 83 -10.87 -17.17 -3.03
N PHE A 84 -11.28 -16.74 -4.23
CA PHE A 84 -11.43 -17.63 -5.38
C PHE A 84 -10.11 -18.33 -5.76
N LEU A 85 -8.98 -17.60 -5.81
CA LEU A 85 -7.67 -18.21 -6.08
C LEU A 85 -7.28 -19.24 -5.02
N SER A 86 -7.55 -18.94 -3.74
CA SER A 86 -7.32 -19.86 -2.63
C SER A 86 -8.18 -21.12 -2.76
N TYR A 87 -9.45 -20.96 -3.11
CA TYR A 87 -10.39 -22.06 -3.30
C TYR A 87 -9.97 -23.03 -4.41
N ILE A 88 -9.52 -22.52 -5.57
CA ILE A 88 -9.20 -23.37 -6.73
C ILE A 88 -7.77 -23.94 -6.71
N GLY A 89 -6.81 -23.26 -6.07
CA GLY A 89 -5.39 -23.60 -6.18
C GLY A 89 -4.57 -23.39 -4.92
N GLY A 90 -5.23 -23.08 -3.81
CA GLY A 90 -4.61 -22.91 -2.50
C GLY A 90 -3.58 -21.78 -2.42
N ALA A 91 -2.70 -21.89 -1.41
CA ALA A 91 -1.69 -20.89 -1.10
C ALA A 91 -0.74 -20.56 -2.26
N TRP A 92 -0.42 -21.54 -3.11
CA TRP A 92 0.48 -21.35 -4.26
C TRP A 92 -0.12 -20.40 -5.30
N LEU A 93 -1.40 -20.57 -5.62
CA LEU A 93 -2.06 -19.74 -6.63
C LEU A 93 -2.27 -18.30 -6.13
N VAL A 94 -2.54 -18.14 -4.83
CA VAL A 94 -2.58 -16.83 -4.16
C VAL A 94 -1.22 -16.15 -4.24
N ALA A 95 -0.14 -16.84 -3.88
CA ALA A 95 1.22 -16.30 -3.95
C ALA A 95 1.60 -15.89 -5.38
N PHE A 96 1.24 -16.71 -6.37
CA PHE A 96 1.44 -16.41 -7.78
C PHE A 96 0.64 -15.17 -8.22
N GLY A 97 -0.64 -15.10 -7.86
CA GLY A 97 -1.50 -13.95 -8.16
C GLY A 97 -0.95 -12.65 -7.57
N VAL A 98 -0.48 -12.68 -6.32
CA VAL A 98 0.19 -11.54 -5.67
C VAL A 98 1.45 -11.15 -6.47
N ALA A 99 2.30 -12.12 -6.82
CA ALA A 99 3.53 -11.86 -7.56
C ALA A 99 3.29 -11.21 -8.93
N LEU A 100 2.18 -11.51 -9.61
CA LEU A 100 1.82 -10.88 -10.89
C LEU A 100 1.66 -9.36 -10.76
N PHE A 101 1.11 -8.86 -9.65
CA PHE A 101 0.97 -7.42 -9.40
C PHE A 101 2.32 -6.71 -9.15
N PHE A 102 3.36 -7.46 -8.80
CA PHE A 102 4.72 -6.91 -8.66
C PHE A 102 5.44 -6.73 -10.00
N ILE A 103 5.12 -7.53 -11.02
CA ILE A 103 5.83 -7.50 -12.31
C ILE A 103 5.87 -6.09 -12.94
N PRO A 104 4.76 -5.33 -13.01
CA PRO A 104 4.80 -3.97 -13.53
C PRO A 104 5.72 -3.07 -12.71
N ILE A 105 5.76 -3.24 -11.39
CA ILE A 105 6.46 -2.39 -10.43
C ILE A 105 7.97 -2.59 -10.51
N MET A 106 8.42 -3.80 -10.85
CA MET A 106 9.83 -4.10 -11.13
C MET A 106 10.42 -3.20 -12.23
N ARG A 107 9.58 -2.66 -13.14
CA ARG A 107 10.02 -1.72 -14.18
C ARG A 107 10.61 -0.42 -13.61
N LEU A 108 10.22 -0.01 -12.41
CA LEU A 108 10.80 1.16 -11.73
C LEU A 108 12.29 0.98 -11.42
N PHE A 109 12.75 -0.27 -11.34
CA PHE A 109 14.08 -0.62 -10.84
C PHE A 109 15.04 -1.11 -11.92
N VAL A 110 14.61 -1.29 -13.17
CA VAL A 110 15.41 -1.94 -14.23
C VAL A 110 16.78 -1.29 -14.43
N HIS A 111 16.87 0.03 -14.28
CA HIS A 111 18.10 0.80 -14.43
C HIS A 111 18.70 1.30 -13.11
N ALA A 112 18.15 0.83 -11.98
CA ALA A 112 18.62 1.21 -10.67
C ALA A 112 19.96 0.52 -10.36
N ARG A 113 20.84 1.19 -9.59
CA ARG A 113 22.19 0.68 -9.28
C ARG A 113 22.13 -0.69 -8.59
N PHE A 114 21.14 -0.88 -7.73
CA PHE A 114 20.91 -2.13 -7.01
C PHE A 114 19.57 -2.76 -7.40
N SER A 115 19.29 -2.81 -8.70
CA SER A 115 18.03 -3.31 -9.26
C SER A 115 17.63 -4.71 -8.75
N TYR A 116 18.60 -5.59 -8.48
CA TYR A 116 18.37 -6.93 -7.94
C TYR A 116 17.70 -6.94 -6.56
N LEU A 117 17.86 -5.87 -5.76
CA LEU A 117 17.20 -5.76 -4.46
C LEU A 117 15.68 -5.61 -4.59
N SER A 118 15.17 -5.12 -5.71
CA SER A 118 13.73 -4.99 -5.96
C SER A 118 12.98 -6.33 -5.88
N ILE A 119 13.69 -7.44 -6.06
CA ILE A 119 13.14 -8.80 -5.94
C ILE A 119 12.81 -9.16 -4.49
N LEU A 120 13.37 -8.44 -3.51
CA LEU A 120 13.04 -8.59 -2.09
C LEU A 120 11.76 -7.81 -1.70
N LEU A 121 11.24 -6.97 -2.59
CA LEU A 121 10.03 -6.18 -2.35
C LEU A 121 8.81 -7.07 -2.02
N PRO A 122 8.52 -8.18 -2.74
CA PRO A 122 7.43 -9.09 -2.36
C PRO A 122 7.62 -9.72 -0.98
N VAL A 123 8.88 -10.03 -0.61
CA VAL A 123 9.22 -10.68 0.67
C VAL A 123 8.95 -9.78 1.86
N LEU A 124 9.48 -8.55 1.84
CA LEU A 124 9.34 -7.62 2.96
C LEU A 124 7.91 -7.21 3.22
N ILE A 125 7.12 -7.18 2.16
CA ILE A 125 5.73 -6.80 2.21
C ILE A 125 4.85 -7.99 2.66
N ALA A 126 5.20 -9.21 2.25
CA ALA A 126 4.61 -10.45 2.75
C ALA A 126 4.79 -10.60 4.28
N LEU A 127 5.89 -10.14 4.86
CA LEU A 127 6.12 -10.18 6.31
C LEU A 127 5.16 -9.30 7.14
N VAL A 128 4.37 -8.41 6.51
CA VAL A 128 3.46 -7.49 7.21
C VAL A 128 2.00 -7.95 7.15
N SER A 129 1.44 -8.07 5.94
CA SER A 129 0.11 -8.64 5.64
C SER A 129 -0.21 -8.52 4.15
N TYR A 130 -1.15 -9.30 3.61
CA TYR A 130 -1.59 -9.16 2.22
C TYR A 130 -2.21 -7.79 1.91
N ARG A 131 -2.98 -7.22 2.85
CA ARG A 131 -3.53 -5.86 2.69
C ARG A 131 -2.43 -4.82 2.59
N ALA A 132 -1.38 -4.98 3.39
CA ALA A 132 -0.16 -4.18 3.28
C ALA A 132 0.50 -4.33 1.89
N VAL A 133 0.45 -5.52 1.27
CA VAL A 133 0.94 -5.72 -0.09
C VAL A 133 0.32 -4.81 -1.11
N PHE A 134 -0.99 -4.85 -1.25
CA PHE A 134 -1.65 -4.04 -2.25
C PHE A 134 -1.50 -2.55 -1.96
N VAL A 135 -1.55 -2.15 -0.69
CA VAL A 135 -1.31 -0.77 -0.28
C VAL A 135 0.07 -0.28 -0.69
N ALA A 136 1.14 -1.06 -0.50
CA ALA A 136 2.49 -0.71 -0.98
C ALA A 136 2.54 -0.57 -2.50
N LEU A 137 1.93 -1.53 -3.21
CA LEU A 137 1.92 -1.54 -4.67
C LEU A 137 1.19 -0.32 -5.24
N SER A 138 0.16 0.17 -4.55
CA SER A 138 -0.67 1.30 -4.98
C SER A 138 0.12 2.57 -5.31
N VAL A 139 1.13 2.90 -4.49
CA VAL A 139 2.04 4.03 -4.69
C VAL A 139 3.04 3.74 -5.81
N GLY A 140 3.52 2.49 -5.91
CA GLY A 140 4.35 2.09 -7.04
C GLY A 140 3.65 2.24 -8.40
N TYR A 141 2.34 1.97 -8.48
CA TYR A 141 1.56 2.23 -9.70
C TYR A 141 1.44 3.73 -10.03
N ILE A 142 1.37 4.61 -9.03
CA ILE A 142 1.47 6.06 -9.24
C ILE A 142 2.84 6.40 -9.85
N PHE A 143 3.92 5.84 -9.31
CA PHE A 143 5.25 6.06 -9.88
C PHE A 143 5.40 5.50 -11.29
N LEU A 144 4.81 4.35 -11.62
CA LEU A 144 4.80 3.85 -13.00
C LEU A 144 4.09 4.83 -13.95
N TYR A 145 3.01 5.46 -13.50
CA TYR A 145 2.30 6.47 -14.27
C TYR A 145 3.17 7.70 -14.58
N PHE A 146 3.85 8.24 -13.56
CA PHE A 146 4.67 9.45 -13.69
C PHE A 146 6.03 9.18 -14.38
N LEU A 147 6.70 8.07 -14.05
CA LEU A 147 8.09 7.82 -14.44
C LEU A 147 8.23 6.93 -15.68
N CYS A 148 7.28 6.03 -15.94
CA CYS A 148 7.38 5.06 -17.04
C CYS A 148 6.39 5.35 -18.19
N SER A 149 5.09 5.38 -17.91
CA SER A 149 4.07 5.56 -18.94
C SER A 149 2.74 6.08 -18.40
N ARG A 150 2.19 7.13 -19.02
CA ARG A 150 0.91 7.77 -18.63
C ARG A 150 -0.35 6.96 -19.01
N ARG A 151 -0.35 5.65 -18.74
CA ARG A 151 -1.46 4.73 -19.03
C ARG A 151 -2.50 4.79 -17.91
N ALA A 152 -3.78 4.86 -18.28
CA ALA A 152 -4.89 4.93 -17.33
C ALA A 152 -4.96 3.70 -16.40
N ILE A 153 -4.57 2.52 -16.90
CA ILE A 153 -4.58 1.27 -16.13
C ILE A 153 -3.79 1.37 -14.82
N TYR A 154 -2.68 2.13 -14.79
CA TYR A 154 -1.90 2.31 -13.56
C TYR A 154 -2.64 3.15 -12.54
N LEU A 155 -3.38 4.18 -12.97
CA LEU A 155 -4.23 4.97 -12.07
C LEU A 155 -5.41 4.15 -11.55
N ILE A 156 -6.00 3.29 -12.38
CA ILE A 156 -7.09 2.39 -11.98
C ILE A 156 -6.60 1.39 -10.94
N CYS A 157 -5.49 0.69 -11.20
CA CYS A 157 -4.90 -0.24 -10.23
C CYS A 157 -4.53 0.47 -8.92
N SER A 158 -3.90 1.65 -9.01
CA SER A 158 -3.58 2.46 -7.83
C SER A 158 -4.84 2.85 -7.06
N PHE A 159 -5.91 3.29 -7.73
CA PHE A 159 -7.17 3.66 -7.09
C PHE A 159 -7.74 2.50 -6.28
N VAL A 160 -7.86 1.32 -6.89
CA VAL A 160 -8.40 0.12 -6.23
C VAL A 160 -7.59 -0.21 -4.98
N PHE A 161 -6.25 -0.20 -5.07
CA PHE A 161 -5.38 -0.55 -3.95
C PHE A 161 -5.29 0.53 -2.85
N LEU A 162 -5.27 1.82 -3.22
CA LEU A 162 -5.26 2.92 -2.27
C LEU A 162 -6.53 2.89 -1.41
N ASN A 163 -7.65 2.49 -1.98
CA ASN A 163 -8.93 2.41 -1.28
C ASN A 163 -8.95 1.34 -0.18
N LEU A 164 -7.96 0.45 -0.05
CA LEU A 164 -7.88 -0.53 1.04
C LEU A 164 -7.69 0.10 2.42
N SER A 165 -7.23 1.34 2.53
CA SER A 165 -7.12 2.09 3.79
C SER A 165 -7.30 3.59 3.53
N SER A 166 -7.95 4.32 4.45
CA SER A 166 -8.07 5.77 4.31
C SER A 166 -6.71 6.48 4.44
N ALA A 167 -5.77 5.91 5.20
CA ALA A 167 -4.42 6.44 5.34
C ALA A 167 -3.63 6.29 4.03
N SER A 168 -3.81 5.18 3.31
CA SER A 168 -3.22 5.03 1.99
C SER A 168 -3.82 5.99 0.97
N VAL A 169 -5.14 6.22 0.97
CA VAL A 169 -5.77 7.25 0.12
C VAL A 169 -5.14 8.63 0.36
N LEU A 170 -4.95 9.04 1.61
CA LEU A 170 -4.29 10.30 1.96
C LEU A 170 -2.87 10.38 1.38
N ILE A 171 -2.07 9.32 1.54
CA ILE A 171 -0.74 9.26 0.92
C ILE A 171 -0.83 9.37 -0.59
N GLY A 172 -1.74 8.65 -1.23
CA GLY A 172 -1.97 8.72 -2.67
C GLY A 172 -2.25 10.14 -3.15
N ILE A 173 -3.13 10.87 -2.47
CA ILE A 173 -3.41 12.30 -2.74
C ILE A 173 -2.13 13.12 -2.64
N LEU A 174 -1.36 12.96 -1.55
CA LEU A 174 -0.14 13.73 -1.32
C LEU A 174 0.94 13.43 -2.37
N VAL A 175 1.17 12.15 -2.70
CA VAL A 175 2.10 11.74 -3.76
C VAL A 175 1.67 12.33 -5.10
N VAL A 176 0.39 12.23 -5.45
CA VAL A 176 -0.13 12.78 -6.70
C VAL A 176 0.04 14.28 -6.73
N CYS A 177 -0.32 15.02 -5.69
CA CYS A 177 -0.15 16.47 -5.64
C CYS A 177 1.33 16.85 -5.83
N ILE A 178 2.23 16.25 -5.05
CA ILE A 178 3.68 16.52 -5.16
C ILE A 178 4.16 16.30 -6.61
N TYR A 179 3.81 15.17 -7.24
CA TYR A 179 4.33 14.81 -8.57
C TYR A 179 3.57 15.48 -9.72
N ALA A 180 2.26 15.69 -9.61
CA ALA A 180 1.45 16.34 -10.64
C ALA A 180 1.85 17.80 -10.84
N PHE A 181 2.00 18.55 -9.73
CA PHE A 181 2.51 19.92 -9.77
C PHE A 181 3.97 19.95 -10.26
N ARG A 182 4.78 18.96 -9.88
CA ARG A 182 6.20 18.95 -10.22
C ARG A 182 6.49 18.69 -11.69
N PHE A 183 5.79 17.73 -12.30
CA PHE A 183 6.04 17.27 -13.66
C PHE A 183 5.13 17.94 -14.70
N SER A 184 4.32 18.94 -14.31
CA SER A 184 3.26 19.55 -15.14
C SER A 184 2.49 18.48 -15.94
N ALA A 185 2.22 17.35 -15.27
CA ALA A 185 1.69 16.16 -15.93
C ALA A 185 0.16 16.17 -16.00
N TRP A 186 -0.45 17.33 -15.72
CA TRP A 186 -1.88 17.48 -15.59
C TRP A 186 -2.58 17.07 -16.88
N ASN A 187 -3.53 16.17 -16.76
CA ASN A 187 -4.42 15.76 -17.82
C ASN A 187 -5.72 15.26 -17.19
N TRP A 188 -6.76 15.12 -17.99
CA TRP A 188 -8.08 14.74 -17.50
C TRP A 188 -8.09 13.40 -16.74
N ARG A 189 -7.21 12.44 -17.09
CA ARG A 189 -7.14 11.14 -16.41
C ARG A 189 -6.61 11.30 -14.99
N LEU A 190 -5.56 12.11 -14.83
CA LEU A 190 -4.99 12.42 -13.52
C LEU A 190 -5.94 13.28 -12.68
N GLY A 191 -6.63 14.23 -13.31
CA GLY A 191 -7.67 15.04 -12.66
C GLY A 191 -8.84 14.19 -12.17
N ALA A 192 -9.39 13.32 -13.02
CA ALA A 192 -10.44 12.38 -12.64
C ALA A 192 -10.01 11.47 -11.50
N PHE A 193 -8.80 10.89 -11.59
CA PHE A 193 -8.22 10.08 -10.52
C PHE A 193 -8.11 10.83 -9.19
N LEU A 194 -7.61 12.07 -9.20
CA LEU A 194 -7.48 12.87 -7.98
C LEU A 194 -8.85 13.21 -7.37
N ILE A 195 -9.82 13.60 -8.20
CA ILE A 195 -11.20 13.85 -7.75
C ILE A 195 -11.78 12.59 -7.10
N SER A 196 -11.63 11.42 -7.74
CA SER A 196 -12.09 10.15 -7.18
C SER A 196 -11.41 9.82 -5.86
N LEU A 197 -10.10 10.09 -5.71
CA LEU A 197 -9.40 9.89 -4.44
C LEU A 197 -9.90 10.84 -3.35
N ILE A 198 -10.14 12.11 -3.67
CA ILE A 198 -10.65 13.09 -2.70
C ILE A 198 -12.06 12.68 -2.23
N LEU A 199 -12.94 12.31 -3.16
CA LEU A 199 -14.28 11.83 -2.82
C LEU A 199 -14.22 10.57 -1.95
N SER A 200 -13.38 9.60 -2.32
CA SER A 200 -13.14 8.39 -1.53
C SER A 200 -12.63 8.72 -0.11
N PHE A 201 -11.69 9.66 0.00
CA PHE A 201 -11.14 10.09 1.29
C PHE A 201 -12.22 10.72 2.17
N VAL A 202 -13.03 11.61 1.62
CA VAL A 202 -14.12 12.28 2.36
C VAL A 202 -15.13 11.27 2.87
N VAL A 203 -15.60 10.35 2.02
CA VAL A 203 -16.56 9.31 2.41
C VAL A 203 -15.96 8.38 3.48
N SER A 204 -14.71 7.96 3.30
CA SER A 204 -14.04 7.10 4.29
C SER A 204 -13.77 7.81 5.61
N LEU A 205 -13.55 9.14 5.60
CA LEU A 205 -13.37 9.93 6.81
C LEU A 205 -14.69 10.11 7.55
N GLN A 206 -15.78 10.38 6.82
CA GLN A 206 -17.13 10.45 7.39
C GLN A 206 -17.51 9.13 8.08
N ASP A 207 -17.29 8.00 7.43
CA ASP A 207 -17.55 6.67 8.01
C ASP A 207 -16.74 6.45 9.29
N LYS A 208 -15.44 6.79 9.28
CA LYS A 208 -14.63 6.70 10.49
C LYS A 208 -15.19 7.53 11.63
N ILE A 209 -15.58 8.78 11.35
CA ILE A 209 -16.14 9.68 12.36
C ILE A 209 -17.45 9.09 12.93
N VAL A 210 -18.37 8.66 12.07
CA VAL A 210 -19.64 8.04 12.48
C VAL A 210 -19.40 6.75 13.25
N GLY A 211 -18.49 5.88 12.78
CA GLY A 211 -18.12 4.64 13.46
C GLY A 211 -17.53 4.86 14.84
N PHE A 212 -16.66 5.87 14.99
CA PHE A 212 -16.12 6.25 16.30
C PHE A 212 -17.20 6.83 17.23
N MET A 213 -18.11 7.67 16.71
CA MET A 213 -19.20 8.25 17.51
C MET A 213 -20.23 7.20 17.94
N SER A 214 -20.45 6.16 17.13
CA SER A 214 -21.42 5.10 17.39
C SER A 214 -20.83 3.86 18.08
N ALA A 215 -19.52 3.84 18.35
CA ALA A 215 -18.81 2.69 18.91
C ALA A 215 -19.08 1.37 18.16
N SER A 216 -19.26 1.46 16.84
CA SER A 216 -19.58 0.31 16.00
C SER A 216 -18.44 -0.72 15.96
N ILE A 217 -18.79 -1.97 15.66
CA ILE A 217 -17.83 -3.09 15.62
C ILE A 217 -16.70 -2.74 14.64
N GLY A 218 -15.45 -2.88 15.09
CA GLY A 218 -14.27 -2.46 14.33
C GLY A 218 -13.93 -0.97 14.42
N TYR A 219 -14.64 -0.17 15.23
CA TYR A 219 -14.32 1.22 15.58
C TYR A 219 -14.11 1.48 17.08
N GLN A 220 -14.24 0.43 17.89
CA GLN A 220 -14.03 0.49 19.33
C GLN A 220 -12.54 0.67 19.68
N PRO A 221 -12.21 1.46 20.72
CA PRO A 221 -10.84 1.62 21.20
C PRO A 221 -10.29 0.29 21.77
N THR A 222 -9.02 0.01 21.51
CA THR A 222 -8.34 -1.24 21.90
C THR A 222 -8.10 -1.34 23.41
N VAL A 223 -8.20 -0.23 24.14
CA VAL A 223 -8.05 -0.17 25.60
C VAL A 223 -9.19 0.68 26.18
N SER A 224 -9.85 0.18 27.22
CA SER A 224 -10.96 0.86 27.91
C SER A 224 -10.48 1.97 28.87
N ILE A 225 -9.25 2.46 28.71
CA ILE A 225 -8.67 3.46 29.61
C ILE A 225 -9.12 4.83 29.16
N GLY A 226 -10.13 5.36 29.85
CA GLY A 226 -10.35 6.79 30.06
C GLY A 226 -10.35 7.69 28.83
N GLY A 227 -11.52 7.84 28.22
CA GLY A 227 -11.94 9.11 27.62
C GLY A 227 -11.77 9.19 26.10
N GLY A 228 -12.90 9.26 25.39
CA GLY A 228 -12.94 9.42 23.94
C GLY A 228 -12.15 10.62 23.41
N GLY A 229 -11.81 10.55 22.12
CA GLY A 229 -11.02 11.57 21.42
C GLY A 229 -9.74 11.02 20.81
N LEU A 230 -8.73 11.88 20.65
CA LEU A 230 -7.46 11.59 19.96
C LEU A 230 -6.70 10.38 20.55
N LEU A 231 -6.81 10.15 21.87
CA LEU A 231 -6.21 9.02 22.58
C LEU A 231 -6.80 7.66 22.16
N GLY A 232 -8.11 7.62 21.89
CA GLY A 232 -8.78 6.44 21.31
C GLY A 232 -8.33 6.15 19.88
N VAL A 233 -7.98 7.19 19.11
CA VAL A 233 -7.42 7.04 17.75
C VAL A 233 -5.98 6.52 17.82
N LEU A 234 -5.17 7.04 18.75
CA LEU A 234 -3.77 6.64 18.93
C LEU A 234 -3.62 5.18 19.43
N THR A 235 -4.51 4.72 20.30
CA THR A 235 -4.52 3.32 20.78
C THR A 235 -4.96 2.32 19.71
N ARG A 236 -5.57 2.79 18.61
CA ARG A 236 -5.86 1.99 17.41
C ARG A 236 -4.75 2.02 16.36
N ASN A 237 -3.65 2.74 16.60
CA ASN A 237 -2.51 2.72 15.71
C ASN A 237 -1.98 1.28 15.61
N THR A 238 -1.72 0.81 14.39
CA THR A 238 -1.28 -0.56 14.13
C THR A 238 0.03 -0.91 14.83
N ILE A 239 0.90 0.07 15.10
CA ILE A 239 2.10 -0.12 15.90
C ILE A 239 1.69 -0.51 17.32
N PHE A 240 0.84 0.29 17.95
CA PHE A 240 0.35 0.05 19.30
C PHE A 240 -0.39 -1.29 19.41
N THR A 241 -1.33 -1.55 18.50
CA THR A 241 -2.10 -2.81 18.53
C THR A 241 -1.22 -4.03 18.34
N SER A 242 -0.20 -3.96 17.47
CA SER A 242 0.73 -5.10 17.27
C SER A 242 1.49 -5.44 18.56
N PHE A 243 1.97 -4.45 19.30
CA PHE A 243 2.64 -4.70 20.58
C PHE A 243 1.68 -5.17 21.67
N TYR A 244 0.46 -4.61 21.71
CA TYR A 244 -0.57 -4.98 22.67
C TYR A 244 -1.06 -6.42 22.47
N GLU A 245 -1.22 -6.86 21.22
CA GLU A 245 -1.65 -8.21 20.84
C GLU A 245 -0.51 -9.25 20.84
N GLY A 246 0.73 -8.84 21.17
CA GLY A 246 1.90 -9.72 21.20
C GLY A 246 2.53 -10.05 19.83
N ASP A 247 2.09 -9.38 18.75
CA ASP A 247 2.67 -9.48 17.41
C ASP A 247 3.92 -8.58 17.27
N TYR A 248 4.97 -8.92 18.03
CA TYR A 248 6.19 -8.12 18.14
C TYR A 248 6.95 -7.96 16.83
N ILE A 249 6.90 -8.96 15.94
CA ILE A 249 7.58 -8.90 14.64
C ILE A 249 6.93 -7.83 13.78
N ARG A 250 5.59 -7.84 13.67
CA ARG A 250 4.84 -6.85 12.91
C ARG A 250 5.05 -5.44 13.47
N GLY A 251 4.96 -5.28 14.79
CA GLY A 251 5.23 -4.01 15.47
C GLY A 251 6.64 -3.47 15.23
N GLY A 252 7.65 -4.35 15.31
CA GLY A 252 9.05 -4.04 15.04
C GLY A 252 9.30 -3.60 13.59
N VAL A 253 8.66 -4.25 12.61
CA VAL A 253 8.76 -3.86 11.20
C VAL A 253 8.21 -2.44 10.98
N TYR A 254 7.05 -2.11 11.54
CA TYR A 254 6.50 -0.76 11.43
C TYR A 254 7.39 0.31 12.07
N LEU A 255 7.95 0.03 13.25
CA LEU A 255 8.93 0.92 13.90
C LEU A 255 10.18 1.12 13.05
N ALA A 256 10.73 0.05 12.49
CA ALA A 256 11.90 0.12 11.61
C ALA A 256 11.63 1.01 10.38
N PHE A 257 10.44 0.90 9.79
CA PHE A 257 10.03 1.78 8.69
C PHE A 257 9.88 3.24 9.12
N LEU A 258 9.32 3.51 10.30
CA LEU A 258 9.24 4.87 10.84
C LEU A 258 10.64 5.47 11.04
N PHE A 259 11.57 4.72 11.64
CA PHE A 259 12.95 5.16 11.80
C PHE A 259 13.65 5.38 10.45
N ALA A 260 13.44 4.51 9.48
CA ALA A 260 13.97 4.68 8.13
C ALA A 260 13.42 5.96 7.46
N ALA A 261 12.12 6.24 7.60
CA ALA A 261 11.51 7.46 7.09
C ALA A 261 12.12 8.72 7.73
N LEU A 262 12.27 8.72 9.06
CA LEU A 262 12.92 9.83 9.79
C LEU A 262 14.37 10.02 9.36
N LEU A 263 15.13 8.93 9.20
CA LEU A 263 16.50 8.98 8.71
C LEU A 263 16.57 9.59 7.30
N ILE A 264 15.68 9.20 6.39
CA ILE A 264 15.63 9.76 5.03
C ILE A 264 15.29 11.25 5.06
N ILE A 265 14.34 11.67 5.91
CA ILE A 265 14.02 13.09 6.10
C ILE A 265 15.27 13.85 6.58
N LEU A 266 15.98 13.35 7.58
CA LEU A 266 17.21 13.97 8.08
C LEU A 266 18.31 14.03 7.01
N LEU A 267 18.56 12.91 6.31
CA LEU A 267 19.51 12.85 5.20
C LEU A 267 19.15 13.84 4.08
N SER A 268 17.86 14.08 3.84
CA SER A 268 17.40 15.03 2.84
C SER A 268 17.69 16.50 3.19
N LEU A 269 17.83 16.81 4.47
CA LEU A 269 18.25 18.13 4.94
C LEU A 269 19.75 18.34 4.68
N CYS A 270 20.55 17.29 4.83
CA CYS A 270 22.00 17.33 4.65
C CYS A 270 22.44 17.17 3.18
N VAL A 271 21.74 16.34 2.40
CA VAL A 271 22.13 15.94 1.03
C VAL A 271 21.05 16.36 0.04
N ARG A 272 21.40 17.31 -0.84
CA ARG A 272 20.46 17.89 -1.81
C ARG A 272 19.82 16.85 -2.74
N GLU A 273 20.55 15.80 -3.08
CA GLU A 273 20.07 14.70 -3.95
C GLU A 273 18.89 13.94 -3.33
N PHE A 274 18.76 13.92 -2.00
CA PHE A 274 17.72 13.19 -1.29
C PHE A 274 16.48 14.03 -0.95
N ARG A 275 16.47 15.33 -1.28
CA ARG A 275 15.35 16.24 -0.97
C ARG A 275 14.00 15.76 -1.54
N GLY A 276 13.99 15.06 -2.67
CA GLY A 276 12.76 14.56 -3.29
C GLY A 276 12.12 13.46 -2.47
N TYR A 277 12.96 12.56 -1.95
CA TYR A 277 12.56 11.54 -0.98
C TYR A 277 12.18 12.16 0.36
N GLY A 278 12.96 13.12 0.86
CA GLY A 278 12.64 13.84 2.09
C GLY A 278 11.25 14.46 2.10
N LEU A 279 10.89 15.17 1.02
CA LEU A 279 9.55 15.75 0.85
C LEU A 279 8.46 14.68 0.86
N LEU A 280 8.68 13.57 0.15
CA LEU A 280 7.72 12.47 0.05
C LEU A 280 7.49 11.80 1.42
N PHE A 281 8.55 11.46 2.15
CA PHE A 281 8.46 10.84 3.47
C PHE A 281 7.90 11.81 4.52
N PHE A 282 8.25 13.10 4.44
CA PHE A 282 7.68 14.13 5.30
C PHE A 282 6.17 14.28 5.07
N ALA A 283 5.73 14.34 3.81
CA ALA A 283 4.30 14.36 3.48
C ALA A 283 3.58 13.09 3.94
N GLY A 284 4.29 11.96 4.00
CA GLY A 284 3.76 10.72 4.54
C GLY A 284 3.47 10.74 6.04
N LEU A 285 4.18 11.55 6.85
CA LEU A 285 4.13 11.53 8.32
C LEU A 285 2.72 11.50 8.92
N PRO A 286 1.75 12.33 8.48
CA PRO A 286 0.39 12.29 9.03
C PRO A 286 -0.26 10.90 8.93
N ALA A 287 0.03 10.15 7.87
CA ALA A 287 -0.50 8.81 7.69
C ALA A 287 0.14 7.77 8.62
N PHE A 288 1.38 7.99 9.09
CA PHE A 288 2.01 7.13 10.12
C PHE A 288 1.26 7.21 11.45
N PHE A 289 0.71 8.37 11.78
CA PHE A 289 -0.04 8.58 13.01
C PHE A 289 -1.48 8.05 12.95
N LEU A 290 -2.08 8.04 11.75
CA LEU A 290 -3.47 7.61 11.55
C LEU A 290 -3.65 6.09 11.47
N GLU A 291 -2.84 5.39 10.67
CA GLU A 291 -2.85 3.92 10.56
C GLU A 291 -1.47 3.40 10.12
N GLY A 292 -1.00 2.28 10.68
CA GLY A 292 0.28 1.70 10.26
C GLY A 292 0.32 1.30 8.78
N LEU A 293 -0.83 1.09 8.14
CA LEU A 293 -0.92 0.85 6.69
C LEU A 293 -0.45 2.04 5.84
N GLY A 294 -0.54 3.27 6.36
CA GLY A 294 0.07 4.43 5.71
C GLY A 294 1.58 4.27 5.55
N VAL A 295 2.26 3.75 6.58
CA VAL A 295 3.70 3.47 6.55
C VAL A 295 4.06 2.52 5.41
N VAL A 296 3.24 1.49 5.23
CA VAL A 296 3.44 0.45 4.21
C VAL A 296 3.33 1.01 2.79
N ALA A 297 2.45 1.98 2.57
CA ALA A 297 2.32 2.64 1.26
C ALA A 297 3.64 3.29 0.78
N LEU A 298 4.58 3.57 1.70
CA LEU A 298 5.89 4.15 1.37
C LEU A 298 7.02 3.11 1.21
N ILE A 299 6.73 1.81 1.27
CA ILE A 299 7.75 0.76 1.07
C ILE A 299 8.35 0.83 -0.33
N VAL A 300 7.53 1.03 -1.37
CA VAL A 300 8.04 1.16 -2.75
C VAL A 300 8.97 2.39 -2.88
N PRO A 301 8.60 3.59 -2.41
CA PRO A 301 9.52 4.71 -2.27
C PRO A 301 10.79 4.42 -1.49
N LEU A 302 10.72 3.69 -0.38
CA LEU A 302 11.91 3.31 0.38
C LEU A 302 12.85 2.44 -0.47
N PHE A 303 12.30 1.48 -1.19
CA PHE A 303 13.07 0.66 -2.12
C PHE A 303 13.66 1.48 -3.25
N MET A 304 12.92 2.44 -3.80
CA MET A 304 13.43 3.36 -4.80
C MET A 304 14.62 4.16 -4.25
N PHE A 305 14.55 4.62 -2.99
CA PHE A 305 15.67 5.29 -2.30
C PHE A 305 16.89 4.37 -2.16
N ILE A 306 16.71 3.15 -1.62
CA ILE A 306 17.78 2.17 -1.42
C ILE A 306 18.44 1.79 -2.76
N CYS A 307 17.63 1.57 -3.80
CA CYS A 307 18.11 1.23 -5.13
C CYS A 307 18.70 2.42 -5.90
N GLN A 308 18.69 3.62 -5.29
CA GLN A 308 19.16 4.87 -5.89
C GLN A 308 18.42 5.26 -7.18
N VAL A 309 17.11 5.01 -7.21
CA VAL A 309 16.25 5.55 -8.28
C VAL A 309 16.18 7.08 -8.07
N PRO A 310 16.47 7.90 -9.07
CA PRO A 310 16.44 9.35 -8.88
C PRO A 310 15.00 9.87 -8.73
N LEU A 311 14.70 10.55 -7.61
CA LEU A 311 13.49 11.35 -7.43
C LEU A 311 13.87 12.83 -7.44
N ALA A 312 13.61 13.50 -8.55
CA ALA A 312 14.05 14.88 -8.71
C ALA A 312 13.18 15.86 -7.91
N VAL A 313 13.87 16.81 -7.29
CA VAL A 313 13.27 18.02 -6.68
C VAL A 313 13.10 19.13 -7.73
N ARG A 314 13.85 19.02 -8.84
CA ARG A 314 13.93 19.75 -10.13
C ARG A 314 13.18 19.17 -11.34
N ALA A 315 12.23 19.83 -12.01
CA ALA A 315 11.74 19.38 -13.33
C ALA A 315 12.89 19.42 -14.36
N GLU A 316 13.74 20.44 -14.24
CA GLU A 316 14.98 20.65 -15.00
C GLU A 316 16.06 19.59 -14.73
N CYS A 317 15.95 18.82 -13.63
CA CYS A 317 16.94 17.82 -13.24
C CYS A 317 16.59 16.40 -13.71
N TYR A 318 15.43 16.21 -14.35
CA TYR A 318 15.14 14.98 -15.07
C TYR A 318 15.54 15.19 -16.53
N PRO A 319 16.49 14.43 -17.10
CA PRO A 319 16.44 14.22 -18.54
C PRO A 319 15.04 13.66 -18.81
N PRO A 320 14.30 14.16 -19.81
CA PRO A 320 12.94 13.68 -20.06
C PRO A 320 13.03 12.16 -20.12
N THR A 321 12.31 11.45 -19.25
CA THR A 321 12.46 10.00 -19.09
C THR A 321 12.33 9.26 -20.42
N ARG A 322 11.60 9.84 -21.39
CA ARG A 322 11.60 9.36 -22.77
C ARG A 322 12.95 9.43 -23.50
N ALA A 323 13.77 10.46 -23.29
CA ALA A 323 15.12 10.56 -23.83
C ALA A 323 16.09 9.66 -23.06
N TRP A 324 16.02 9.61 -21.73
CA TRP A 324 16.90 8.73 -20.93
C TRP A 324 16.62 7.23 -21.17
N TYR A 325 15.36 6.85 -21.39
CA TYR A 325 14.99 5.48 -21.81
C TYR A 325 15.17 5.23 -23.32
N LYS A 326 15.19 6.25 -24.19
CA LYS A 326 15.45 6.05 -25.64
C LYS A 326 16.93 6.05 -26.00
N GLU A 327 17.77 6.79 -25.27
CA GLU A 327 19.20 6.89 -25.54
C GLU A 327 20.00 5.68 -25.04
N ARG A 328 19.35 4.74 -24.34
CA ARG A 328 19.97 3.51 -23.82
C ARG A 328 19.27 2.22 -24.28
N VAL A 329 18.36 2.30 -25.25
CA VAL A 329 17.69 1.15 -25.90
C VAL A 329 18.25 0.96 -27.31
#